data_AF-A0A0K2TK51-F1
#
_entry.id   AF-A0A0K2TK51-F1
#
_cell.length_a   1.000
_cell.length_b   1.000
_cell.length_c   1.000
_cell.angle_alpha   90.00
_cell.angle_beta   90.00
_cell.angle_gamma   90.00
#
_symmetry.space_group_name_H-M   'P 1'
#
loop_
_entity.id
_entity.type
_entity.pdbx_description
1 polymer ?
#
loop_
_entity_poly.entity_id
_entity_poly.type
_entity_poly.pdbx_seq_one_letter_code
_entity_poly.pdbx_strand_id
1 'polypeptide(L)'
;SMSYLEIYNENIRDLLQPKSDRLELRDDHKGNQPHVIGLSEIFTESTEEVMKLLGKGNKQRTEKATAANKYSSRSHAILIVNVKQTVKLPEGEVSGAQRSKYGKLYMIDLAGSEKASNTKNEGERLREGAHINQALLALSNCINALAENKKKFVNFRDSKLTRLLKESLSGNCFTVMIAHVSPCDKHREETKNTLVYADRAKTITNKVRRNVLDVSYHVSQYQDLISELRSEIGRLKEKIDSTEAEEEGLRSLSPKINMGEEHSNSELKEIREAMVQNFKEQMQMRHKLLEIDNHLLCLTMEFEKQHIIINDWSRSYRDLRQSPKLKLRRGGGRRQFRGRKKRHEDYESGIEDMDTMIKYGLDQESE
;
A
#
# COMPACT_ATOMS: atom_id res chain seq x y z
N SER A 1 7.62 -8.46 -13.33
CA SER A 1 8.86 -7.66 -13.25
C SER A 1 9.74 -8.20 -12.15
N MET A 2 11.03 -7.86 -12.18
CA MET A 2 12.06 -8.37 -11.30
C MET A 2 13.01 -7.25 -10.87
N SER A 3 13.38 -7.24 -9.60
CA SER A 3 14.41 -6.38 -9.02
C SER A 3 15.37 -7.22 -8.21
N TYR A 4 16.67 -6.92 -8.25
CA TYR A 4 17.65 -7.66 -7.47
C TYR A 4 18.66 -6.71 -6.84
N LEU A 5 18.80 -6.79 -5.52
CA LEU A 5 19.67 -5.90 -4.75
C LEU A 5 20.57 -6.67 -3.80
N GLU A 6 21.65 -5.98 -3.41
CA GLU A 6 22.58 -6.40 -2.37
C GLU A 6 22.60 -5.36 -1.24
N ILE A 7 22.68 -5.84 0.00
CA ILE A 7 22.96 -5.03 1.17
C ILE A 7 24.32 -5.47 1.71
N TYR A 8 25.28 -4.58 1.64
CA TYR A 8 26.61 -4.78 2.22
C TYR A 8 27.01 -3.55 3.02
N ASN A 9 27.43 -3.75 4.26
CA ASN A 9 27.88 -2.67 5.13
C ASN A 9 26.82 -1.54 5.23
N GLU A 10 25.54 -1.90 5.42
CA GLU A 10 24.37 -1.00 5.39
C GLU A 10 24.25 -0.13 4.13
N ASN A 11 24.90 -0.49 3.02
CA ASN A 11 24.74 0.15 1.71
C ASN A 11 23.92 -0.76 0.79
N ILE A 12 22.92 -0.18 0.14
CA ILE A 12 22.07 -0.90 -0.84
C ILE A 12 22.65 -0.67 -2.23
N ARG A 13 22.74 -1.73 -3.02
CA ARG A 13 23.19 -1.69 -4.41
C ARG A 13 22.27 -2.47 -5.32
N ASP A 14 22.15 -2.01 -6.55
CA ASP A 14 21.44 -2.72 -7.61
C ASP A 14 22.36 -3.75 -8.26
N LEU A 15 21.92 -5.00 -8.34
CA LEU A 15 22.66 -6.10 -8.98
C LEU A 15 22.33 -6.29 -10.46
N LEU A 16 21.22 -5.72 -10.97
CA LEU A 16 20.80 -5.84 -12.37
C LEU A 16 21.29 -4.65 -13.22
N GLN A 17 21.23 -3.44 -12.66
CA GLN A 17 21.68 -2.19 -13.28
C GLN A 17 22.50 -1.35 -12.29
N PRO A 18 23.80 -1.64 -12.10
CA PRO A 18 24.66 -0.88 -11.21
C PRO A 18 24.97 0.50 -11.81
N LYS A 19 24.05 1.46 -11.65
CA LYS A 19 24.22 2.86 -12.08
C LYS A 19 24.82 3.75 -10.97
N SER A 20 24.45 3.48 -9.73
CA SER A 20 24.91 4.18 -8.53
C SER A 20 25.54 3.20 -7.55
N ASP A 21 26.58 3.65 -6.85
CA ASP A 21 27.25 2.83 -5.83
C ASP A 21 26.40 2.62 -4.57
N ARG A 22 25.38 3.47 -4.34
CA ARG A 22 24.52 3.45 -3.15
C ARG A 22 23.09 3.90 -3.47
N LEU A 23 22.12 3.10 -3.05
CA LEU A 23 20.69 3.42 -3.10
C LEU A 23 20.14 3.80 -1.72
N GLU A 24 19.14 4.67 -1.71
CA GLU A 24 18.46 5.14 -0.50
C GLU A 24 17.19 4.34 -0.22
N LEU A 25 16.92 4.09 1.07
CA LEU A 25 15.71 3.42 1.54
C LEU A 25 14.77 4.44 2.19
N ARG A 26 13.60 4.68 1.59
CA ARG A 26 12.57 5.57 2.13
C ARG A 26 11.36 4.80 2.60
N ASP A 27 10.74 5.30 3.67
CA ASP A 27 9.45 4.81 4.12
C ASP A 27 8.36 5.55 3.32
N ASP A 28 7.32 4.86 2.86
CA ASP A 28 6.16 5.52 2.24
C ASP A 28 5.39 6.36 3.29
N HIS A 29 4.79 7.48 2.87
CA HIS A 29 4.01 8.40 3.70
C HIS A 29 2.80 7.72 4.36
N LYS A 30 2.33 6.60 3.79
CA LYS A 30 1.25 5.79 4.34
C LYS A 30 1.72 4.71 5.33
N GLY A 31 3.02 4.64 5.65
CA GLY A 31 3.59 3.74 6.66
C GLY A 31 3.62 2.24 6.31
N ASN A 32 3.10 1.88 5.12
CA ASN A 32 2.77 0.50 4.76
C ASN A 32 3.97 -0.30 4.23
N GLN A 33 4.92 0.32 3.49
CA GLN A 33 6.05 -0.41 2.92
C GLN A 33 7.27 0.50 2.63
N PRO A 34 8.49 0.12 3.07
CA PRO A 34 9.69 0.83 2.64
C PRO A 34 10.06 0.47 1.21
N HIS A 35 10.54 1.45 0.45
CA HIS A 35 10.93 1.33 -0.95
C HIS A 35 12.35 1.85 -1.17
N VAL A 36 13.08 1.19 -2.07
CA VAL A 36 14.44 1.60 -2.46
C VAL A 36 14.34 2.50 -3.68
N ILE A 37 14.82 3.73 -3.55
CA ILE A 37 14.78 4.69 -4.64
C ILE A 37 15.88 4.37 -5.64
N GLY A 38 15.51 4.39 -6.93
CA GLY A 38 16.44 4.12 -8.03
C GLY A 38 16.79 2.64 -8.19
N LEU A 39 16.13 1.73 -7.47
CA LEU A 39 16.25 0.30 -7.72
C LEU A 39 15.60 -0.04 -9.06
N SER A 40 16.33 -0.71 -9.94
CA SER A 40 15.81 -1.12 -11.23
C SER A 40 14.71 -2.16 -11.09
N GLU A 41 13.65 -1.97 -11.88
CA GLU A 41 12.57 -2.92 -12.06
C GLU A 41 12.54 -3.32 -13.54
N ILE A 42 12.96 -4.55 -13.83
CA ILE A 42 13.06 -5.07 -15.20
C ILE A 42 11.83 -5.92 -15.48
N PHE A 43 11.12 -5.61 -16.56
CA PHE A 43 10.02 -6.45 -17.05
C PHE A 43 10.59 -7.63 -17.83
N THR A 44 10.03 -8.80 -17.57
CA THR A 44 10.45 -10.08 -18.18
C THR A 44 9.20 -10.82 -18.62
N GLU A 45 9.26 -11.48 -19.76
CA GLU A 45 8.13 -12.19 -20.35
C GLU A 45 8.27 -13.72 -20.25
N SER A 46 9.47 -14.21 -19.93
CA SER A 46 9.77 -15.64 -19.86
C SER A 46 10.54 -16.03 -18.60
N THR A 47 10.45 -17.32 -18.23
CA THR A 47 11.24 -17.91 -17.15
C THR A 47 12.73 -17.88 -17.45
N GLU A 48 13.10 -18.05 -18.72
CA GLU A 48 14.48 -18.04 -19.19
C GLU A 48 15.13 -16.67 -18.99
N GLU A 49 14.40 -15.57 -19.24
CA GLU A 49 14.87 -14.21 -18.96
C GLU A 49 15.11 -13.98 -17.47
N VAL A 50 14.18 -14.41 -16.62
CA VAL A 50 14.33 -14.32 -15.16
C VAL A 50 15.58 -15.07 -14.70
N MET A 51 15.81 -16.28 -15.20
CA MET A 51 16.99 -17.07 -14.87
C MET A 51 18.30 -16.43 -15.39
N LYS A 52 18.28 -15.81 -16.57
CA LYS A 52 19.42 -15.04 -17.10
C LYS A 52 19.74 -13.83 -16.23
N LEU A 53 18.73 -13.06 -15.81
CA LEU A 53 18.90 -11.91 -14.93
C LEU A 53 19.41 -12.32 -13.55
N LEU A 54 18.92 -13.44 -13.02
CA LEU A 54 19.40 -14.01 -11.76
C LEU A 54 20.89 -14.37 -11.86
N GLY A 55 21.28 -15.05 -12.95
CA GLY A 55 22.68 -15.37 -13.24
C GLY A 55 23.55 -14.12 -13.37
N LYS A 56 23.06 -13.08 -14.06
CA LYS A 56 23.74 -11.78 -14.18
C LYS A 56 23.96 -11.13 -12.81
N GLY A 57 22.94 -11.05 -11.97
CA GLY A 57 23.05 -10.44 -10.64
C GLY A 57 23.98 -11.23 -9.71
N ASN A 58 23.97 -12.57 -9.79
CA ASN A 58 24.88 -13.42 -9.04
C ASN A 58 26.35 -13.22 -9.46
N LYS A 59 26.63 -13.06 -10.76
CA LYS A 59 27.97 -12.69 -11.24
C LYS A 59 28.38 -11.32 -10.72
N GLN A 60 27.50 -10.32 -10.78
CA GLN A 60 27.77 -8.98 -10.28
C GLN A 60 28.09 -8.96 -8.77
N ARG A 61 27.42 -9.81 -7.98
CA ARG A 61 27.69 -10.02 -6.55
C ARG A 61 29.06 -10.68 -6.32
N THR A 62 29.49 -11.56 -7.21
CA THR A 62 30.73 -12.36 -7.06
C THR A 62 31.97 -11.63 -7.60
N GLU A 63 31.90 -10.91 -8.72
CA GLU A 63 33.05 -10.27 -9.38
C GLU A 63 33.69 -9.13 -8.54
N LYS A 64 32.94 -8.52 -7.62
CA LYS A 64 33.49 -7.54 -6.66
C LYS A 64 34.19 -8.18 -5.45
N ALA A 65 34.23 -9.50 -5.36
CA ALA A 65 35.05 -10.22 -4.38
C ALA A 65 36.51 -10.25 -4.84
N THR A 66 37.31 -9.25 -4.45
CA THR A 66 38.78 -9.33 -4.58
C THR A 66 39.29 -10.62 -3.92
N ALA A 67 40.31 -11.27 -4.48
CA ALA A 67 40.81 -12.62 -4.15
C ALA A 67 41.09 -12.92 -2.66
N ALA A 68 41.10 -11.91 -1.77
CA ALA A 68 41.25 -12.04 -0.32
C ALA A 68 39.93 -11.92 0.48
N ASN A 69 38.80 -11.63 -0.15
CA ASN A 69 37.51 -11.32 0.48
C ASN A 69 36.41 -12.18 -0.16
N LYS A 70 35.96 -13.24 0.50
CA LYS A 70 34.78 -14.00 0.05
C LYS A 70 33.51 -13.20 0.38
N TYR A 71 33.27 -12.14 -0.40
CA TYR A 71 32.25 -11.11 -0.16
C TYR A 71 30.82 -11.67 -0.08
N SER A 72 30.54 -12.78 -0.77
CA SER A 72 29.22 -13.41 -0.79
C SER A 72 28.73 -13.90 0.57
N SER A 73 29.62 -14.27 1.50
CA SER A 73 29.23 -14.65 2.87
C SER A 73 28.98 -13.45 3.78
N ARG A 74 29.28 -12.23 3.29
CA ARG A 74 29.32 -10.99 4.05
C ARG A 74 28.30 -9.96 3.57
N SER A 75 27.50 -10.29 2.56
CA SER A 75 26.42 -9.45 2.05
C SER A 75 25.10 -10.21 2.02
N HIS A 76 24.01 -9.48 2.20
CA HIS A 76 22.65 -10.00 2.02
C HIS A 76 22.21 -9.71 0.59
N ALA A 77 21.58 -10.67 -0.08
CA ALA A 77 20.98 -10.46 -1.39
C ALA A 77 19.48 -10.62 -1.31
N ILE A 78 18.73 -9.69 -1.93
CA ILE A 78 17.26 -9.72 -1.94
C ILE A 78 16.79 -9.63 -3.38
N LEU A 79 16.25 -10.74 -3.86
CA LEU A 79 15.55 -10.82 -5.13
C LEU A 79 14.05 -10.59 -4.90
N ILE A 80 13.47 -9.71 -5.70
CA ILE A 80 12.05 -9.38 -5.66
C ILE A 80 11.46 -9.70 -7.03
N VAL A 81 10.44 -10.57 -7.05
CA VAL A 81 9.70 -10.92 -8.26
C VAL A 81 8.25 -10.51 -8.09
N ASN A 82 7.81 -9.56 -8.92
CA ASN A 82 6.44 -9.08 -8.94
C ASN A 82 5.69 -9.75 -10.12
N VAL A 83 4.57 -10.38 -9.81
CA VAL A 83 3.67 -11.01 -10.79
C VAL A 83 2.34 -10.30 -10.74
N LYS A 84 1.88 -9.79 -11.88
CA LYS A 84 0.55 -9.22 -12.04
C LYS A 84 -0.24 -10.13 -12.99
N GLN A 85 -1.38 -10.61 -12.52
CA GLN A 85 -2.33 -11.31 -13.38
C GLN A 85 -3.56 -10.43 -13.57
N THR A 86 -3.91 -10.18 -14.81
CA THR A 86 -5.08 -9.39 -15.17
C THR A 86 -6.08 -10.29 -15.90
N VAL A 87 -7.31 -10.35 -15.38
CA VAL A 87 -8.42 -11.07 -16.00
C VAL A 87 -9.48 -10.05 -16.41
N LYS A 88 -9.84 -10.06 -17.69
CA LYS A 88 -11.00 -9.32 -18.19
C LYS A 88 -12.26 -10.08 -17.76
N LEU A 89 -13.20 -9.40 -17.11
CA LEU A 89 -14.47 -10.01 -16.74
C LEU A 89 -15.39 -10.10 -17.98
N PRO A 90 -16.28 -11.11 -18.08
CA PRO A 90 -17.18 -11.26 -19.21
C PRO A 90 -18.10 -10.05 -19.39
N GLU A 91 -18.48 -9.79 -20.65
CA GLU A 91 -19.48 -8.76 -21.02
C GLU A 91 -20.83 -9.09 -20.38
N GLY A 92 -21.14 -8.46 -19.26
CA GLY A 92 -22.38 -8.66 -18.51
C GLY A 92 -22.43 -7.89 -17.19
N GLU A 93 -21.27 -7.64 -16.56
CA GLU A 93 -21.14 -6.87 -15.31
C GLU A 93 -20.37 -5.56 -15.51
N VAL A 94 -20.83 -4.68 -16.41
CA VAL A 94 -20.15 -3.42 -16.79
C VAL A 94 -19.03 -3.64 -17.83
N SER A 95 -19.21 -3.05 -19.01
CA SER A 95 -18.22 -3.07 -20.10
C SER A 95 -16.87 -2.53 -19.60
N GLY A 96 -15.81 -3.35 -19.67
CA GLY A 96 -14.46 -2.96 -19.24
C GLY A 96 -14.06 -3.32 -17.81
N ALA A 97 -14.88 -4.06 -17.06
CA ALA A 97 -14.54 -4.53 -15.73
C ALA A 97 -13.31 -5.47 -15.75
N GLN A 98 -12.26 -5.10 -15.00
CA GLN A 98 -11.00 -5.82 -14.95
C GLN A 98 -10.65 -6.19 -13.51
N ARG A 99 -10.40 -7.49 -13.27
CA ARG A 99 -9.88 -7.97 -11.99
C ARG A 99 -8.38 -8.20 -12.11
N SER A 100 -7.61 -7.51 -11.28
CA SER A 100 -6.15 -7.68 -11.24
C SER A 100 -5.71 -8.31 -9.92
N LYS A 101 -4.87 -9.34 -9.99
CA LYS A 101 -4.22 -9.98 -8.84
C LYS A 101 -2.74 -9.64 -8.85
N TYR A 102 -2.17 -9.41 -7.67
CA TYR A 102 -0.77 -9.05 -7.51
C TYR A 102 -0.06 -10.01 -6.56
N GLY A 103 0.97 -10.69 -7.05
CA GLY A 103 1.88 -11.50 -6.25
C GLY A 103 3.23 -10.81 -6.14
N LYS A 104 3.82 -10.84 -4.95
CA LYS A 104 5.19 -10.39 -4.72
C LYS A 104 5.95 -11.50 -3.99
N LEU A 105 6.99 -12.01 -4.62
CA LEU A 105 7.89 -13.01 -4.05
C LEU A 105 9.19 -12.34 -3.66
N TYR A 106 9.61 -12.57 -2.41
CA TYR A 106 10.93 -12.19 -1.93
C TYR A 106 11.77 -13.44 -1.75
N MET A 107 12.94 -13.48 -2.39
CA MET A 107 13.96 -14.50 -2.12
C MET A 107 15.17 -13.80 -1.50
N ILE A 108 15.42 -14.11 -0.24
CA ILE A 108 16.42 -13.42 0.57
C ILE A 108 17.52 -14.42 0.92
N ASP A 109 18.74 -14.11 0.49
CA ASP A 109 19.95 -14.82 0.88
C ASP A 109 20.67 -13.97 1.94
N LEU A 110 20.75 -14.49 3.16
CA LEU A 110 21.35 -13.78 4.28
C LEU A 110 22.85 -14.05 4.36
N ALA A 111 23.61 -13.04 4.80
CA ALA A 111 25.01 -13.21 5.17
C ALA A 111 25.16 -14.27 6.29
N GLY A 112 26.40 -14.77 6.44
CA GLY A 112 26.74 -15.75 7.46
C GLY A 112 26.42 -15.27 8.88
N SER A 113 25.86 -16.16 9.70
CA SER A 113 25.47 -15.89 11.08
C SER A 113 26.60 -16.10 12.10
N GLU A 114 27.79 -16.48 11.64
CA GLU A 114 28.94 -16.72 12.50
C GLU A 114 29.43 -15.45 13.21
N LYS A 115 29.84 -15.61 14.47
CA LYS A 115 30.36 -14.49 15.27
C LYS A 115 31.66 -13.97 14.66
N ALA A 116 31.79 -12.65 14.53
CA ALA A 116 33.02 -12.00 14.09
C ALA A 116 34.24 -12.36 14.98
N SER A 117 34.03 -12.67 16.26
CA SER A 117 35.10 -13.13 17.17
C SER A 117 35.73 -14.46 16.79
N ASN A 118 35.01 -15.32 16.05
CA ASN A 118 35.52 -16.61 15.57
C ASN A 118 36.38 -16.45 14.31
N THR A 119 36.42 -15.24 13.73
CA THR A 119 37.25 -14.90 12.58
C THR A 119 38.48 -14.12 13.04
N LYS A 120 39.68 -14.50 12.58
CA LYS A 120 40.93 -13.75 12.82
C LYS A 120 40.96 -12.45 12.00
N ASN A 121 40.01 -11.57 12.23
CA ASN A 121 39.83 -10.32 11.49
C ASN A 121 40.39 -9.15 12.31
N GLU A 122 41.40 -8.45 11.78
CA GLU A 122 42.00 -7.25 12.37
C GLU A 122 41.64 -5.99 11.57
N GLY A 123 41.63 -4.82 12.22
CA GLY A 123 41.46 -3.52 11.56
C GLY A 123 40.09 -3.29 10.92
N GLU A 124 40.07 -2.82 9.67
CA GLU A 124 38.83 -2.53 8.91
C GLU A 124 37.90 -3.74 8.78
N ARG A 125 38.46 -4.96 8.77
CA ARG A 125 37.69 -6.22 8.70
C ARG A 125 36.88 -6.50 9.96
N LEU A 126 37.32 -5.99 11.12
CA LEU A 126 36.58 -6.07 12.37
C LEU A 126 35.37 -5.12 12.34
N ARG A 127 35.56 -3.88 11.84
CA ARG A 127 34.46 -2.92 11.63
C ARG A 127 33.43 -3.44 10.63
N GLU A 128 33.89 -4.01 9.52
CA GLU A 128 33.03 -4.66 8.52
C GLU A 128 32.24 -5.83 9.13
N GLY A 129 32.91 -6.72 9.88
CA GLY A 129 32.27 -7.82 10.59
C GLY A 129 31.24 -7.36 11.63
N ALA A 130 31.47 -6.21 12.27
CA ALA A 130 30.51 -5.62 13.19
C ALA A 130 29.24 -5.14 12.47
N HIS A 131 29.36 -4.54 11.29
CA HIS A 131 28.22 -4.03 10.52
C HIS A 131 27.38 -5.15 9.90
N ILE A 132 27.99 -6.25 9.46
CA ILE A 132 27.27 -7.44 8.97
C ILE A 132 26.46 -8.07 10.10
N ASN A 133 27.10 -8.22 11.26
CA ASN A 133 26.44 -8.74 12.45
C ASN A 133 25.38 -7.78 12.99
N GLN A 134 25.49 -6.47 12.74
CA GLN A 134 24.45 -5.51 13.10
C GLN A 134 23.12 -5.82 12.40
N ALA A 135 23.13 -6.12 11.10
CA ALA A 135 21.91 -6.45 10.37
C ALA A 135 21.25 -7.75 10.88
N LEU A 136 22.07 -8.79 11.12
CA LEU A 136 21.58 -10.08 11.66
C LEU A 136 21.15 -9.97 13.13
N LEU A 137 21.82 -9.14 13.93
CA LEU A 137 21.44 -8.86 15.32
C LEU A 137 20.12 -8.08 15.37
N ALA A 138 19.96 -7.05 14.54
CA ALA A 138 18.72 -6.30 14.40
C ALA A 138 17.56 -7.23 13.99
N LEU A 139 17.81 -8.12 13.03
CA LEU A 139 16.85 -9.14 12.63
C LEU A 139 16.51 -10.07 13.80
N SER A 140 17.51 -10.50 14.56
CA SER A 140 17.32 -11.35 15.72
C SER A 140 16.47 -10.69 16.80
N ASN A 141 16.71 -9.41 17.06
CA ASN A 141 15.91 -8.60 17.99
C ASN A 141 14.47 -8.46 17.51
N CYS A 142 14.25 -8.23 16.21
CA CYS A 142 12.91 -8.18 15.63
C CYS A 142 12.18 -9.52 15.80
N ILE A 143 12.83 -10.64 15.50
CA ILE A 143 12.23 -11.99 15.67
C ILE A 143 11.90 -12.26 17.13
N ASN A 144 12.80 -11.97 18.06
CA ASN A 144 12.54 -12.16 19.49
C ASN A 144 11.35 -11.31 19.97
N ALA A 145 11.29 -10.04 19.56
CA ALA A 145 10.20 -9.14 19.92
C ALA A 145 8.85 -9.61 19.36
N LEU A 146 8.82 -10.12 18.11
CA LEU A 146 7.63 -10.67 17.48
C LEU A 146 7.21 -12.00 18.12
N ALA A 147 8.17 -12.87 18.45
CA ALA A 147 7.93 -14.18 19.04
C ALA A 147 7.34 -14.09 20.45
N GLU A 148 7.75 -13.11 21.26
CA GLU A 148 7.24 -12.92 22.61
C GLU A 148 5.75 -12.53 22.67
N ASN A 149 5.11 -12.15 21.54
CA ASN A 149 3.69 -11.77 21.43
C ASN A 149 3.21 -10.71 22.45
N LYS A 150 4.13 -10.05 23.14
CA LYS A 150 3.84 -8.87 23.94
C LYS A 150 3.61 -7.74 22.93
N LYS A 151 2.61 -6.88 23.16
CA LYS A 151 2.35 -5.65 22.36
C LYS A 151 3.48 -4.62 22.48
N LYS A 152 4.75 -5.06 22.46
CA LYS A 152 5.94 -4.24 22.46
C LYS A 152 6.17 -3.76 21.04
N PHE A 153 6.59 -2.50 20.93
CA PHE A 153 7.05 -1.92 19.68
C PHE A 153 8.23 -2.72 19.13
N VAL A 154 8.17 -3.11 17.85
CA VAL A 154 9.26 -3.80 17.15
C VAL A 154 10.05 -2.77 16.35
N ASN A 155 11.33 -2.63 16.66
CA ASN A 155 12.20 -1.65 16.02
C ASN A 155 12.82 -2.21 14.73
N PHE A 156 12.12 -2.04 13.60
CA PHE A 156 12.65 -2.43 12.30
C PHE A 156 13.74 -1.49 11.77
N ARG A 157 13.98 -0.32 12.40
CA ARG A 157 14.86 0.73 11.86
C ARG A 157 16.34 0.53 12.13
N ASP A 158 16.70 -0.44 12.98
CA ASP A 158 18.09 -0.71 13.39
C ASP A 158 18.99 -1.21 12.24
N SER A 159 18.39 -1.72 11.16
CA SER A 159 19.10 -2.03 9.92
C SER A 159 18.22 -1.80 8.68
N LYS A 160 18.84 -1.54 7.53
CA LYS A 160 18.12 -1.46 6.24
C LYS A 160 17.49 -2.80 5.87
N LEU A 161 18.12 -3.91 6.24
CA LEU A 161 17.58 -5.26 6.04
C LEU A 161 16.24 -5.43 6.78
N THR A 162 16.19 -5.15 8.09
CA THR A 162 14.96 -5.29 8.88
C THR A 162 13.85 -4.35 8.42
N ARG A 163 14.18 -3.15 7.93
CA ARG A 163 13.21 -2.26 7.29
C ARG A 163 12.60 -2.94 6.05
N LEU A 164 13.42 -3.43 5.13
CA LEU A 164 12.96 -4.13 3.92
C LEU A 164 12.13 -5.38 4.24
N LEU A 165 12.47 -6.09 5.32
CA LEU A 165 11.77 -7.30 5.76
C LEU A 165 10.53 -7.03 6.64
N LYS A 166 10.18 -5.77 6.92
CA LYS A 166 9.03 -5.43 7.78
C LYS A 166 7.74 -6.11 7.31
N GLU A 167 7.47 -6.08 6.00
CA GLU A 167 6.29 -6.74 5.40
C GLU A 167 6.37 -8.26 5.55
N SER A 168 7.55 -8.85 5.32
CA SER A 168 7.79 -10.29 5.45
C SER A 168 7.63 -10.80 6.89
N LEU A 169 7.98 -10.00 7.89
CA LEU A 169 8.00 -10.45 9.30
C LEU A 169 6.74 -10.09 10.10
N SER A 170 6.01 -9.05 9.70
CA SER A 170 4.85 -8.56 10.48
C SER A 170 3.68 -8.08 9.63
N GLY A 171 3.76 -8.22 8.31
CA GLY A 171 2.80 -7.68 7.35
C GLY A 171 2.01 -8.75 6.60
N ASN A 172 1.53 -8.35 5.42
CA ASN A 172 0.83 -9.24 4.50
C ASN A 172 1.82 -10.04 3.65
N CYS A 173 2.44 -11.06 4.26
CA CYS A 173 3.37 -11.92 3.57
C CYS A 173 3.32 -13.33 4.14
N PHE A 174 3.28 -14.33 3.25
CA PHE A 174 3.53 -15.71 3.64
C PHE A 174 5.03 -15.94 3.64
N THR A 175 5.59 -16.25 4.81
CA THR A 175 7.03 -16.25 5.03
C THR A 175 7.51 -17.64 5.41
N VAL A 176 8.55 -18.11 4.72
CA VAL A 176 9.22 -19.38 4.98
C VAL A 176 10.68 -19.07 5.31
N MET A 177 11.16 -19.62 6.43
CA MET A 177 12.55 -19.54 6.82
C MET A 177 13.21 -20.92 6.60
N ILE A 178 14.35 -20.93 5.92
CA ILE A 178 15.16 -22.13 5.71
C ILE A 178 16.40 -22.02 6.59
N ALA A 179 16.51 -22.91 7.57
CA ALA A 179 17.66 -22.98 8.47
C ALA A 179 18.73 -23.92 7.89
N HIS A 180 19.79 -23.35 7.31
CA HIS A 180 20.95 -24.13 6.88
C HIS A 180 21.87 -24.40 8.07
N VAL A 181 22.15 -25.68 8.34
CA VAL A 181 23.02 -26.11 9.45
C VAL A 181 24.07 -27.10 8.98
N SER A 182 25.19 -27.16 9.69
CA SER A 182 26.26 -28.11 9.40
C SER A 182 26.15 -29.33 10.33
N PRO A 183 26.27 -30.56 9.81
CA PRO A 183 26.31 -31.76 10.66
C PRO A 183 27.67 -31.96 11.36
N CYS A 184 28.68 -31.12 11.09
CA CYS A 184 30.02 -31.28 11.65
C CYS A 184 30.09 -30.82 13.12
N ASP A 185 30.74 -31.62 13.97
CA ASP A 185 30.89 -31.31 15.40
C ASP A 185 31.63 -29.99 15.66
N LYS A 186 32.55 -29.59 14.78
CA LYS A 186 33.24 -28.29 14.84
C LYS A 186 32.28 -27.09 14.79
N HIS A 187 31.09 -27.26 14.21
CA HIS A 187 30.07 -26.22 14.06
C HIS A 187 28.85 -26.46 14.95
N ARG A 188 28.99 -27.30 15.99
CA ARG A 188 27.90 -27.67 16.89
C ARG A 188 27.25 -26.45 17.58
N GLU A 189 28.06 -25.48 18.02
CA GLU A 189 27.53 -24.27 18.67
C GLU A 189 26.72 -23.41 17.69
N GLU A 190 27.23 -23.15 16.49
CA GLU A 190 26.52 -22.34 15.49
C GLU A 190 25.26 -23.03 14.96
N THR A 191 25.30 -24.36 14.85
CA THR A 191 24.12 -25.18 14.52
C THR A 191 23.05 -25.03 15.60
N LYS A 192 23.42 -25.13 16.88
CA LYS A 192 22.50 -24.91 17.99
C LYS A 192 21.91 -23.50 17.96
N ASN A 193 22.73 -22.47 17.74
CA ASN A 193 22.28 -21.08 17.65
C ASN A 193 21.24 -20.90 16.53
N THR A 194 21.51 -21.46 15.35
CA THR A 194 20.62 -21.40 14.19
C THR A 194 19.28 -22.11 14.44
N LEU A 195 19.30 -23.28 15.08
CA LEU A 195 18.08 -24.02 15.42
C LEU A 195 17.23 -23.31 16.49
N VAL A 196 17.86 -22.77 17.53
CA VAL A 196 17.15 -21.95 18.54
C VAL A 196 16.53 -20.72 17.89
N TYR A 197 17.24 -20.10 16.95
CA TYR A 197 16.73 -18.96 16.21
C TYR A 197 15.51 -19.32 15.34
N ALA A 198 15.58 -20.44 14.62
CA ALA A 198 14.47 -20.95 13.80
C ALA A 198 13.25 -21.34 14.65
N ASP A 199 13.46 -21.95 15.83
CA ASP A 199 12.39 -22.30 16.76
C ASP A 199 11.62 -21.06 17.24
N ARG A 200 12.32 -19.96 17.52
CA ARG A 200 11.68 -18.67 17.85
C ARG A 200 10.93 -18.08 16.66
N ALA A 201 11.52 -18.11 15.47
CA ALA A 201 10.87 -17.59 14.26
C ALA A 201 9.55 -18.32 13.94
N LYS A 202 9.47 -19.62 14.25
CA LYS A 202 8.28 -20.45 14.05
C LYS A 202 7.04 -19.94 14.80
N THR A 203 7.19 -19.22 15.91
CA THR A 203 6.05 -18.72 16.68
C THR A 203 5.44 -17.43 16.13
N ILE A 204 6.09 -16.81 15.15
CA ILE A 204 5.62 -15.57 14.51
C ILE A 204 4.43 -15.90 13.60
N THR A 205 3.38 -15.09 13.68
CA THR A 205 2.17 -15.25 12.86
C THR A 205 1.90 -13.98 12.06
N ASN A 206 1.78 -14.13 10.74
CA ASN A 206 1.45 -13.03 9.83
C ASN A 206 -0.03 -13.03 9.46
N LYS A 207 -0.58 -11.84 9.22
CA LYS A 207 -1.95 -11.67 8.69
C LYS A 207 -1.92 -11.62 7.18
N VAL A 208 -2.00 -12.80 6.55
CA VAL A 208 -1.96 -12.92 5.08
C VAL A 208 -3.35 -12.66 4.48
N ARG A 209 -3.41 -11.78 3.48
CA ARG A 209 -4.60 -11.39 2.72
C ARG A 209 -4.31 -11.49 1.22
N ARG A 210 -5.30 -11.89 0.42
CA ARG A 210 -5.15 -11.94 -1.04
C ARG A 210 -5.12 -10.52 -1.61
N ASN A 211 -4.12 -10.23 -2.42
CA ASN A 211 -3.99 -8.94 -3.11
C ASN A 211 -4.81 -8.96 -4.41
N VAL A 212 -6.08 -8.59 -4.31
CA VAL A 212 -7.01 -8.47 -5.44
C VAL A 212 -7.46 -7.02 -5.54
N LEU A 213 -7.40 -6.47 -6.75
CA LEU A 213 -7.84 -5.12 -7.07
C LEU A 213 -8.91 -5.24 -8.15
N ASP A 214 -10.14 -4.86 -7.81
CA ASP A 214 -11.26 -4.84 -8.75
C ASP A 214 -11.37 -3.43 -9.35
N VAL A 215 -11.25 -3.33 -10.67
CA VAL A 215 -11.20 -2.04 -11.40
C VAL A 215 -12.60 -1.66 -11.91
N SER A 216 -13.60 -2.52 -11.72
CA SER A 216 -14.97 -2.37 -12.25
C SER A 216 -15.66 -1.05 -11.88
N TYR A 217 -15.43 -0.52 -10.67
CA TYR A 217 -16.14 0.67 -10.19
C TYR A 217 -15.66 1.98 -10.82
N HIS A 218 -14.40 2.04 -11.25
CA HIS A 218 -13.80 3.29 -11.70
C HIS A 218 -14.00 3.55 -13.20
N VAL A 219 -14.04 2.51 -14.04
CA VAL A 219 -14.07 2.70 -15.49
C VAL A 219 -15.40 3.26 -15.99
N SER A 220 -16.54 2.81 -15.45
CA SER A 220 -17.85 3.36 -15.81
C SER A 220 -17.99 4.82 -15.39
N GLN A 221 -17.67 5.16 -14.13
CA GLN A 221 -17.72 6.54 -13.64
C GLN A 221 -16.77 7.46 -14.43
N TYR A 222 -15.55 7.00 -14.77
CA TYR A 222 -14.65 7.80 -15.60
C TYR A 222 -15.13 7.89 -17.06
N GLN A 223 -15.75 6.86 -17.63
CA GLN A 223 -16.30 6.91 -18.98
C GLN A 223 -17.51 7.85 -19.07
N ASP A 224 -18.40 7.82 -18.08
CA ASP A 224 -19.56 8.70 -17.97
C ASP A 224 -19.10 10.15 -17.78
N LEU A 225 -18.16 10.40 -16.87
CA LEU A 225 -17.57 11.73 -16.65
C LEU A 225 -16.83 12.25 -17.89
N ILE A 226 -16.07 11.41 -18.60
CA ILE A 226 -15.39 11.79 -19.84
C ILE A 226 -16.40 12.11 -20.94
N SER A 227 -17.50 11.36 -21.02
CA SER A 227 -18.58 11.61 -21.98
C SER A 227 -19.30 12.93 -21.69
N GLU A 228 -19.61 13.18 -20.43
CA GLU A 228 -20.24 14.41 -19.96
C GLU A 228 -19.36 15.64 -20.21
N LEU A 229 -18.06 15.55 -19.86
CA LEU A 229 -17.09 16.62 -20.14
C LEU A 229 -16.92 16.87 -21.64
N ARG A 230 -16.94 15.84 -22.48
CA ARG A 230 -16.88 16.00 -23.94
C ARG A 230 -18.13 16.67 -24.50
N SER A 231 -19.30 16.33 -23.97
CA SER A 231 -20.58 16.94 -24.35
C SER A 231 -20.63 18.42 -23.95
N GLU A 232 -20.19 18.75 -22.73
CA GLU A 232 -20.15 20.14 -22.26
C GLU A 232 -19.11 20.97 -23.05
N ILE A 233 -17.96 20.40 -23.42
CA ILE A 233 -17.00 21.04 -24.33
C ILE A 233 -17.64 21.31 -25.70
N GLY A 234 -18.41 20.36 -26.25
CA GLY A 234 -19.13 20.55 -27.52
C GLY A 234 -20.14 21.70 -27.44
N ARG A 235 -20.98 21.67 -26.41
CA ARG A 235 -22.00 22.70 -26.16
C ARG A 235 -21.41 24.10 -25.96
N LEU A 236 -20.29 24.19 -25.23
CA LEU A 236 -19.61 25.47 -24.99
C LEU A 236 -18.95 26.01 -26.27
N LYS A 237 -18.36 25.14 -27.10
CA LYS A 237 -17.80 25.54 -28.40
C LYS A 237 -18.88 26.07 -29.35
N GLU A 238 -19.99 25.36 -29.45
CA GLU A 238 -21.11 25.76 -30.31
C GLU A 238 -21.72 27.09 -29.85
N LYS A 239 -21.75 27.32 -28.54
CA LYS A 239 -22.20 28.59 -27.97
C LYS A 239 -21.23 29.74 -28.27
N ILE A 240 -19.92 29.49 -28.24
CA ILE A 240 -18.89 30.47 -28.64
C ILE A 240 -19.02 30.80 -30.14
N ASP A 241 -19.13 29.79 -31.01
CA ASP A 241 -19.30 29.99 -32.46
C ASP A 241 -20.59 30.77 -32.77
N SER A 242 -21.70 30.48 -32.08
CA SER A 242 -22.96 31.22 -32.26
C SER A 242 -22.86 32.69 -31.83
N THR A 243 -22.11 32.99 -30.77
CA THR A 243 -21.90 34.37 -30.31
C THR A 243 -20.93 35.15 -31.21
N GLU A 244 -19.94 34.48 -31.80
CA GLU A 244 -19.03 35.10 -32.78
C GLU A 244 -19.75 35.38 -34.11
N ALA A 245 -20.64 34.49 -34.55
CA ALA A 245 -21.49 34.69 -35.73
C ALA A 245 -22.51 35.83 -35.56
N GLU A 246 -23.06 36.00 -34.35
CA GLU A 246 -23.94 37.14 -34.01
C GLU A 246 -23.17 38.47 -33.95
N GLU A 247 -21.92 38.49 -33.47
CA GLU A 247 -21.06 39.68 -33.49
C GLU A 247 -20.60 40.09 -34.90
N GLU A 248 -20.33 39.13 -35.80
CA GLU A 248 -20.01 39.43 -37.22
C GLU A 248 -21.24 39.87 -38.01
N GLY A 249 -22.41 39.28 -37.73
CA GLY A 249 -23.69 39.69 -38.33
C GLY A 249 -24.06 41.14 -38.03
N LEU A 250 -23.90 41.58 -36.77
CA LEU A 250 -24.18 42.97 -36.36
C LEU A 250 -23.18 44.00 -36.90
N ARG A 251 -21.94 43.60 -37.22
CA ARG A 251 -20.93 44.50 -37.82
C ARG A 251 -21.18 44.77 -39.31
N SER A 252 -21.91 43.90 -40.01
CA SER A 252 -22.11 44.03 -41.46
C SER A 252 -23.28 44.94 -41.88
N LEU A 253 -24.11 45.42 -40.94
CA LEU A 253 -25.37 46.12 -41.23
C LEU A 253 -25.42 47.62 -40.84
N SER A 254 -24.29 48.29 -40.60
CA SER A 254 -24.30 49.76 -40.45
C SER A 254 -23.78 50.45 -41.72
N PRO A 255 -24.62 51.29 -42.35
CA PRO A 255 -24.43 52.72 -42.11
C PRO A 255 -25.73 53.54 -41.91
N LYS A 256 -25.65 54.39 -40.89
CA LYS A 256 -26.34 55.68 -40.66
C LYS A 256 -27.87 55.64 -40.56
N ILE A 257 -28.39 55.91 -39.35
CA ILE A 257 -29.30 57.03 -39.07
C ILE A 257 -28.96 57.56 -37.67
N ASN A 258 -28.89 58.88 -37.57
CA ASN A 258 -28.58 59.68 -36.39
C ASN A 258 -29.89 60.21 -35.80
N MET A 259 -29.87 60.59 -34.51
CA MET A 259 -30.89 61.33 -33.74
C MET A 259 -31.96 60.49 -33.02
N GLY A 260 -31.64 60.10 -31.78
CA GLY A 260 -32.59 59.52 -30.80
C GLY A 260 -31.98 58.63 -29.71
N GLU A 261 -30.68 58.33 -29.79
CA GLU A 261 -30.10 57.10 -29.20
C GLU A 261 -29.47 57.21 -27.81
N GLU A 262 -29.49 58.35 -27.11
CA GLU A 262 -28.82 58.43 -25.80
C GLU A 262 -29.54 57.62 -24.71
N HIS A 263 -30.89 57.55 -24.73
CA HIS A 263 -31.64 56.77 -23.75
C HIS A 263 -31.64 55.26 -24.06
N SER A 264 -31.88 54.86 -25.31
CA SER A 264 -31.92 53.43 -25.68
C SER A 264 -30.54 52.76 -25.67
N ASN A 265 -29.46 53.51 -25.91
CA ASN A 265 -28.09 52.98 -25.82
C ASN A 265 -27.63 52.84 -24.35
N SER A 266 -28.16 53.68 -23.45
CA SER A 266 -27.97 53.51 -21.99
C SER A 266 -28.68 52.26 -21.47
N GLU A 267 -29.93 52.04 -21.87
CA GLU A 267 -30.71 50.86 -21.48
C GLU A 267 -30.09 49.56 -22.04
N LEU A 268 -29.64 49.55 -23.30
CA LEU A 268 -28.94 48.41 -23.89
C LEU A 268 -27.59 48.13 -23.21
N LYS A 269 -26.91 49.18 -22.76
CA LYS A 269 -25.65 49.05 -22.00
C LYS A 269 -25.89 48.48 -20.61
N GLU A 270 -26.95 48.92 -19.92
CA GLU A 270 -27.36 48.36 -18.62
C GLU A 270 -27.77 46.89 -18.74
N ILE A 271 -28.52 46.52 -19.79
CA ILE A 271 -28.91 45.12 -20.05
C ILE A 271 -27.67 44.27 -20.35
N ARG A 272 -26.70 44.79 -21.12
CA ARG A 272 -25.43 44.08 -21.41
C ARG A 272 -24.59 43.88 -20.16
N GLU A 273 -24.47 44.91 -19.32
CA GLU A 273 -23.75 44.83 -18.04
C GLU A 273 -24.43 43.84 -17.08
N ALA A 274 -25.77 43.86 -17.00
CA ALA A 274 -26.54 42.89 -16.22
C ALA A 274 -26.37 41.45 -16.74
N MET A 275 -26.32 41.24 -18.06
CA MET A 275 -26.08 39.93 -18.65
C MET A 275 -24.68 39.41 -18.33
N VAL A 276 -23.64 40.24 -18.46
CA VAL A 276 -22.25 39.86 -18.11
C VAL A 276 -22.12 39.56 -16.62
N GLN A 277 -22.79 40.33 -15.76
CA GLN A 277 -22.81 40.10 -14.32
C GLN A 277 -23.51 38.79 -13.97
N ASN A 278 -24.64 38.49 -14.60
CA ASN A 278 -25.36 37.22 -14.43
C ASN A 278 -24.52 36.02 -14.89
N PHE A 279 -23.80 36.15 -16.03
CA PHE A 279 -22.85 35.12 -16.47
C PHE A 279 -21.71 34.89 -15.47
N LYS A 280 -21.14 35.95 -14.87
CA LYS A 280 -20.12 35.82 -13.82
C LYS A 280 -20.65 35.11 -12.59
N GLU A 281 -21.85 35.46 -12.15
CA GLU A 281 -22.51 34.81 -11.00
C GLU A 281 -22.82 33.34 -11.29
N GLN A 282 -23.30 33.02 -12.49
CA GLN A 282 -23.56 31.66 -12.94
C GLN A 282 -22.26 30.83 -12.97
N MET A 283 -21.15 31.42 -13.41
CA MET A 283 -19.85 30.76 -13.45
C MET A 283 -19.29 30.51 -12.04
N GLN A 284 -19.44 31.47 -11.12
CA GLN A 284 -19.06 31.31 -9.72
C GLN A 284 -19.90 30.23 -9.02
N MET A 285 -21.20 30.19 -9.31
CA MET A 285 -22.09 29.16 -8.75
C MET A 285 -21.73 27.77 -9.26
N ARG A 286 -21.39 27.63 -10.56
CA ARG A 286 -20.86 26.38 -11.12
C ARG A 286 -19.54 25.96 -10.50
N HIS A 287 -18.62 26.90 -10.24
CA HIS A 287 -17.35 26.59 -9.57
C HIS A 287 -17.58 26.05 -8.16
N LYS A 288 -18.47 26.68 -7.39
CA LYS A 288 -18.83 26.22 -6.05
C LYS A 288 -19.51 24.85 -6.07
N LEU A 289 -20.36 24.58 -7.07
CA LEU A 289 -20.98 23.25 -7.25
C LEU A 289 -19.91 22.17 -7.46
N LEU A 290 -18.95 22.41 -8.35
CA LEU A 290 -17.83 21.49 -8.60
C LEU A 290 -16.97 21.25 -7.36
N GLU A 291 -16.78 22.27 -6.53
CA GLU A 291 -16.03 22.15 -5.27
C GLU A 291 -16.79 21.28 -4.27
N ILE A 292 -18.10 21.47 -4.15
CA ILE A 292 -18.99 20.64 -3.33
C ILE A 292 -19.02 19.19 -3.85
N ASP A 293 -19.13 18.97 -5.15
CA ASP A 293 -19.13 17.63 -5.76
C ASP A 293 -17.80 16.90 -5.51
N ASN A 294 -16.67 17.61 -5.60
CA ASN A 294 -15.37 17.04 -5.24
C ASN A 294 -15.29 16.66 -3.75
N HIS A 295 -15.84 17.50 -2.87
CA HIS A 295 -15.92 17.18 -1.44
C HIS A 295 -16.83 15.99 -1.17
N LEU A 296 -17.98 15.91 -1.84
CA LEU A 296 -18.90 14.78 -1.77
C LEU A 296 -18.19 13.50 -2.20
N LEU A 297 -17.48 13.51 -3.34
CA LEU A 297 -16.72 12.35 -3.82
C LEU A 297 -15.66 11.89 -2.81
N CYS A 298 -14.92 12.83 -2.21
CA CYS A 298 -13.94 12.51 -1.18
C CYS A 298 -14.59 11.84 0.04
N LEU A 299 -15.75 12.35 0.48
CA LEU A 299 -16.51 11.80 1.59
C LEU A 299 -17.09 10.42 1.26
N THR A 300 -17.61 10.21 0.05
CA THR A 300 -18.09 8.91 -0.43
C THR A 300 -16.97 7.88 -0.44
N MET A 301 -15.79 8.24 -0.95
CA MET A 301 -14.61 7.37 -0.92
C MET A 301 -14.19 7.02 0.51
N GLU A 302 -14.30 7.96 1.45
CA GLU A 302 -13.97 7.70 2.85
C GLU A 302 -15.02 6.80 3.51
N PHE A 303 -16.31 7.02 3.23
CA PHE A 303 -17.40 6.17 3.70
C PHE A 303 -17.26 4.73 3.20
N GLU A 304 -16.97 4.52 1.91
CA GLU A 304 -16.75 3.19 1.33
C GLU A 304 -15.59 2.45 2.01
N LYS A 305 -14.48 3.16 2.31
CA LYS A 305 -13.37 2.58 3.08
C LYS A 305 -13.82 2.14 4.47
N GLN A 306 -14.56 2.99 5.18
CA GLN A 306 -15.07 2.66 6.51
C GLN A 306 -16.05 1.48 6.45
N HIS A 307 -16.91 1.44 5.43
CA HIS A 307 -17.85 0.35 5.21
C HIS A 307 -17.14 -1.00 4.97
N ILE A 308 -16.01 -0.99 4.24
CA ILE A 308 -15.14 -2.17 4.09
C ILE A 308 -14.57 -2.61 5.44
N ILE A 309 -14.08 -1.67 6.26
CA ILE A 309 -13.53 -1.96 7.59
C ILE A 309 -14.59 -2.56 8.51
N ILE A 310 -15.80 -1.99 8.53
CA ILE A 310 -16.93 -2.46 9.35
C ILE A 310 -17.37 -3.85 8.90
N ASN A 311 -17.42 -4.11 7.58
CA ASN A 311 -17.76 -5.42 7.06
C ASN A 311 -16.69 -6.47 7.39
N ASP A 312 -15.42 -6.11 7.27
CA ASP A 312 -14.29 -6.97 7.68
C ASP A 312 -14.36 -7.29 9.18
N TRP A 313 -14.69 -6.29 10.01
CA TRP A 313 -14.86 -6.47 11.44
C TRP A 313 -16.07 -7.36 11.76
N SER A 314 -17.21 -7.12 11.11
CA SER A 314 -18.45 -7.89 11.29
C SER A 314 -18.29 -9.35 10.87
N ARG A 315 -17.56 -9.61 9.77
CA ARG A 315 -17.18 -10.97 9.34
C ARG A 315 -16.28 -11.64 10.37
N SER A 316 -15.23 -10.94 10.81
CA SER A 316 -14.31 -11.43 11.84
C SER A 316 -15.02 -11.75 13.16
N TYR A 317 -16.01 -10.92 13.54
CA TYR A 317 -16.83 -11.12 14.72
C TYR A 317 -17.78 -12.32 14.57
N ARG A 318 -18.39 -12.50 13.39
CA ARG A 318 -19.27 -13.64 13.07
C ARG A 318 -18.50 -14.96 13.09
N ASP A 319 -17.27 -14.98 12.57
CA ASP A 319 -16.37 -16.14 12.60
C ASP A 319 -15.92 -16.49 14.03
N LEU A 320 -15.71 -15.47 14.89
CA LEU A 320 -15.47 -15.67 16.32
C LEU A 320 -16.69 -16.30 17.02
N ARG A 321 -17.91 -15.92 16.64
CA ARG A 321 -19.17 -16.45 17.18
C ARG A 321 -19.47 -17.89 16.72
N GLN A 322 -19.09 -18.25 15.49
CA GLN A 322 -19.29 -19.58 14.92
C GLN A 322 -18.17 -20.57 15.24
N SER A 323 -17.08 -20.11 15.87
CA SER A 323 -16.00 -20.98 16.32
C SER A 323 -16.50 -22.03 17.34
N PRO A 324 -16.29 -23.34 17.12
CA PRO A 324 -16.86 -24.42 17.95
C PRO A 324 -16.33 -24.49 19.39
N LYS A 325 -15.39 -23.60 19.78
CA LYS A 325 -14.81 -23.54 21.13
C LYS A 325 -15.72 -22.93 22.20
N LEU A 326 -16.89 -22.38 21.85
CA LEU A 326 -17.87 -21.84 22.80
C LEU A 326 -19.09 -22.74 23.09
N LYS A 327 -19.23 -23.90 22.41
CA LYS A 327 -20.30 -24.87 22.71
C LYS A 327 -19.92 -25.98 23.69
N LEU A 328 -18.67 -26.05 24.14
CA LEU A 328 -18.20 -26.99 25.17
C LEU A 328 -18.02 -26.28 26.52
N ARG A 329 -19.11 -25.78 27.10
CA ARG A 329 -19.12 -25.42 28.53
C ARG A 329 -20.50 -25.36 29.19
N ARG A 330 -21.46 -26.15 28.70
CA ARG A 330 -22.69 -26.48 29.44
C ARG A 330 -22.74 -27.98 29.66
N GLY A 331 -21.96 -28.46 30.62
CA GLY A 331 -21.96 -29.86 31.02
C GLY A 331 -20.97 -30.14 32.14
N GLY A 332 -21.48 -30.20 33.38
CA GLY A 332 -20.85 -30.88 34.51
C GLY A 332 -19.81 -30.10 35.32
N GLY A 333 -20.09 -29.95 36.62
CA GLY A 333 -19.04 -29.69 37.62
C GLY A 333 -19.39 -28.64 38.68
N ARG A 334 -20.24 -29.01 39.65
CA ARG A 334 -20.27 -28.35 40.96
C ARG A 334 -18.86 -28.36 41.55
N ARG A 335 -18.29 -27.20 41.87
CA ARG A 335 -17.37 -27.02 43.00
C ARG A 335 -17.36 -25.54 43.40
N GLN A 336 -17.63 -25.33 44.68
CA GLN A 336 -17.69 -24.05 45.37
C GLN A 336 -16.35 -23.31 45.25
N PHE A 337 -16.39 -22.05 44.84
CA PHE A 337 -15.45 -21.04 45.33
C PHE A 337 -16.22 -19.73 45.53
N ARG A 338 -16.41 -19.39 46.81
CA ARG A 338 -16.88 -18.10 47.31
C ARG A 338 -15.75 -17.08 47.12
N GLY A 339 -16.03 -15.93 46.50
CA GLY A 339 -15.19 -14.74 46.61
C GLY A 339 -15.12 -13.87 45.36
N ARG A 340 -15.60 -12.62 45.49
CA ARG A 340 -15.51 -11.46 44.56
C ARG A 340 -16.42 -11.47 43.31
N LYS A 341 -17.71 -11.21 43.55
CA LYS A 341 -18.59 -10.47 42.62
C LYS A 341 -18.30 -8.97 42.75
N LYS A 342 -17.78 -8.35 41.70
CA LYS A 342 -18.00 -6.93 41.28
C LYS A 342 -17.05 -6.64 40.12
N ARG A 343 -17.63 -6.54 38.92
CA ARG A 343 -17.08 -6.16 37.59
C ARG A 343 -17.57 -7.14 36.52
N HIS A 344 -18.88 -7.14 36.29
CA HIS A 344 -19.44 -7.73 35.08
C HIS A 344 -20.80 -7.13 34.67
N GLU A 345 -21.32 -6.13 35.39
CA GLU A 345 -22.60 -5.47 35.06
C GLU A 345 -22.41 -4.22 34.16
N ASP A 346 -21.18 -3.72 33.96
CA ASP A 346 -20.94 -2.52 33.13
C ASP A 346 -20.75 -2.82 31.63
N TYR A 347 -20.78 -4.09 31.23
CA TYR A 347 -20.60 -4.49 29.81
C TYR A 347 -21.88 -4.94 29.13
N GLU A 348 -22.95 -5.23 29.88
CA GLU A 348 -24.26 -5.58 29.29
C GLU A 348 -25.12 -4.33 29.05
N SER A 349 -24.95 -3.25 29.83
CA SER A 349 -25.67 -1.98 29.59
C SER A 349 -25.23 -1.25 28.30
N GLY A 350 -23.95 -1.32 27.94
CA GLY A 350 -23.44 -0.68 26.72
C GLY A 350 -23.83 -1.38 25.40
N ILE A 351 -24.39 -2.60 25.47
CA ILE A 351 -24.83 -3.36 24.30
C ILE A 351 -26.28 -3.01 23.96
N GLU A 352 -27.14 -2.77 24.96
CA GLU A 352 -28.51 -2.32 24.72
C GLU A 352 -28.55 -0.88 24.19
N ASP A 353 -27.65 0.00 24.61
CA ASP A 353 -27.58 1.38 24.10
C ASP A 353 -27.17 1.47 22.61
N MET A 354 -26.34 0.53 22.11
CA MET A 354 -25.87 0.56 20.72
C MET A 354 -26.90 0.00 19.73
N ASP A 355 -27.64 -1.06 20.11
CA ASP A 355 -28.75 -1.58 19.30
C ASP A 355 -29.92 -0.57 19.26
N THR A 356 -30.09 0.23 20.32
CA THR A 356 -31.09 1.30 20.36
C THR A 356 -30.69 2.47 19.44
N MET A 357 -29.40 2.85 19.40
CA MET A 357 -28.90 3.87 18.46
C MET A 357 -28.99 3.47 16.98
N ILE A 358 -28.76 2.20 16.67
CA ILE A 358 -28.88 1.70 15.28
C ILE A 358 -30.34 1.71 14.81
N LYS A 359 -31.29 1.45 15.72
CA LYS A 359 -32.73 1.54 15.41
C LYS A 359 -33.17 2.98 15.15
N TYR A 360 -32.77 3.92 16.01
CA TYR A 360 -33.12 5.33 15.84
C TYR A 360 -32.51 5.98 14.59
N GLY A 361 -31.34 5.51 14.14
CA GLY A 361 -30.71 6.00 12.91
C GLY A 361 -31.39 5.51 11.62
N LEU A 362 -32.02 4.34 11.64
CA LEU A 362 -32.72 3.78 10.47
C LEU A 362 -34.14 4.33 10.31
N ASP A 363 -34.79 4.73 11.41
CA ASP A 363 -36.15 5.28 11.36
C ASP A 363 -36.18 6.76 10.90
N GLN A 364 -35.06 7.49 10.96
CA GLN A 364 -34.95 8.88 10.47
C GLN A 364 -34.67 9.03 8.97
N GLU A 365 -34.39 7.94 8.24
CA GLU A 365 -34.24 7.95 6.78
C GLU A 365 -35.52 7.54 6.03
N SER A 366 -36.63 7.32 6.75
CA SER A 366 -37.93 6.89 6.17
C SER A 366 -39.11 7.86 6.37
N GLU A 367 -38.84 9.11 6.77
CA GLU A 367 -39.74 10.27 6.63
C GLU A 367 -39.02 11.36 5.83
#